data_AF-A0A2V5VBP1-F1
#
_entry.id   AF-A0A2V5VBP1-F1
#
_cell.length_a   1.000
_cell.length_b   1.000
_cell.length_c   1.000
_cell.angle_alpha   90.00
_cell.angle_beta   90.00
_cell.angle_gamma   90.00
#
_symmetry.space_group_name_H-M   'P 1'
#
loop_
_entity.id
_entity.type
_entity.pdbx_description
1 polymer ?
#
loop_
_entity_poly.entity_id
_entity_poly.type
_entity_poly.pdbx_seq_one_letter_code
_entity_poly.pdbx_strand_id
1 'polypeptide(L)'
;MNEVHDEKLSQLVSLGGWLRGTEVLTSVVTKHFSADGAELLHQPDLLSYFQTRLQAMPEFKLPIIREIEDALVEVKPLIDVGSARIRPESVKKINEITTRLGYGIVTRD
;
A
#
# COMPACT_ATOMS: atom_id res chain seq x y z
N MET A 1 22.74 18.03 3.73
CA MET A 1 21.47 18.20 4.49
C MET A 1 20.24 18.13 3.58
N ASN A 2 20.27 18.65 2.34
CA ASN A 2 19.14 18.54 1.41
C ASN A 2 18.93 17.11 0.86
N GLU A 3 20.02 16.38 0.57
CA GLU A 3 19.96 15.03 0.00
C GLU A 3 19.15 14.03 0.85
N VAL A 4 19.30 14.10 2.18
CA VAL A 4 18.56 13.23 3.12
C VAL A 4 17.07 13.58 3.13
N HIS A 5 16.71 14.86 2.96
CA HIS A 5 15.32 15.26 2.89
C HIS A 5 14.68 14.84 1.55
N ASP A 6 15.40 15.02 0.45
CA ASP A 6 14.97 14.58 -0.89
C ASP A 6 14.81 13.05 -0.95
N GLU A 7 15.71 12.29 -0.33
CA GLU A 7 15.57 10.85 -0.20
C GLU A 7 14.28 10.48 0.52
N LYS A 8 14.02 11.08 1.69
CA LYS A 8 12.80 10.81 2.47
C LYS A 8 11.52 11.15 1.70
N LEU A 9 11.49 12.27 0.99
CA LEU A 9 10.37 12.65 0.13
C LEU A 9 10.17 11.64 -1.02
N SER A 10 11.26 11.17 -1.64
CA SER A 10 11.18 10.17 -2.71
C SER A 10 10.55 8.84 -2.24
N GLN A 11 10.77 8.46 -0.97
CA GLN A 11 10.15 7.28 -0.38
C GLN A 11 8.64 7.46 -0.19
N LEU A 12 8.19 8.64 0.27
CA LEU A 12 6.77 8.95 0.39
C LEU A 12 6.07 8.98 -0.99
N VAL A 13 6.74 9.50 -2.02
CA VAL A 13 6.26 9.44 -3.40
C VAL A 13 6.13 7.99 -3.88
N SER A 14 7.14 7.16 -3.60
CA SER A 14 7.13 5.74 -3.96
C SER A 14 6.00 4.97 -3.27
N LEU A 15 5.76 5.26 -2.00
CA LEU A 15 4.64 4.71 -1.23
C LEU A 15 3.29 5.16 -1.81
N GLY A 16 3.13 6.44 -2.13
CA GLY A 16 1.91 6.96 -2.76
C GLY A 16 1.64 6.32 -4.12
N GLY A 17 2.69 6.15 -4.93
CA GLY A 17 2.61 5.44 -6.21
C GLY A 17 2.19 3.97 -6.04
N TRP A 18 2.74 3.27 -5.05
CA TRP A 18 2.35 1.90 -4.74
C TRP A 18 0.89 1.78 -4.28
N LEU A 19 0.45 2.65 -3.36
CA LEU A 19 -0.94 2.68 -2.88
C LEU A 19 -1.91 2.87 -4.04
N ARG A 20 -1.66 3.86 -4.90
CA ARG A 20 -2.53 4.17 -6.04
C ARG A 20 -2.48 3.06 -7.10
N GLY A 21 -1.31 2.52 -7.40
CA GLY A 21 -1.15 1.41 -8.33
C GLY A 21 -1.90 0.16 -7.85
N THR A 22 -1.81 -0.14 -6.56
CA THR A 22 -2.52 -1.26 -5.92
C THR A 22 -4.03 -1.07 -5.99
N GLU A 23 -4.55 0.12 -5.70
CA GLU A 23 -5.97 0.44 -5.82
C GLU A 23 -6.48 0.21 -7.25
N VAL A 24 -5.76 0.71 -8.26
CA VAL A 24 -6.14 0.57 -9.67
C VAL A 24 -6.09 -0.90 -10.11
N LEU A 25 -5.00 -1.61 -9.79
CA LEU A 25 -4.84 -3.03 -10.12
C LEU A 25 -5.97 -3.86 -9.51
N THR A 26 -6.22 -3.68 -8.22
CA THR A 26 -7.28 -4.42 -7.51
C THR A 26 -8.67 -4.07 -8.03
N SER A 27 -8.91 -2.83 -8.50
CA SER A 27 -10.17 -2.44 -9.15
C SER A 27 -10.38 -3.21 -10.47
N VAL A 28 -9.34 -3.36 -11.29
CA VAL A 28 -9.39 -4.12 -12.54
C VAL A 28 -9.59 -5.62 -12.26
N VAL A 29 -8.79 -6.19 -11.37
CA VAL A 29 -8.88 -7.60 -10.98
C VAL A 29 -10.23 -7.92 -10.34
N THR A 30 -10.81 -7.03 -9.53
CA THR A 30 -12.11 -7.30 -8.88
C THR A 30 -13.28 -7.32 -9.88
N LYS A 31 -13.24 -6.49 -10.94
CA LYS A 31 -14.31 -6.45 -11.97
C LYS A 31 -14.44 -7.76 -12.74
N HIS A 32 -13.30 -8.37 -13.07
CA HIS A 32 -13.22 -9.69 -13.69
C HIS A 32 -12.05 -10.44 -13.05
N PHE A 33 -12.34 -11.27 -12.05
CA PHE A 33 -11.31 -11.93 -11.28
C PHE A 33 -10.30 -12.66 -12.17
N SER A 34 -9.04 -12.26 -12.05
CA SER A 34 -7.89 -12.87 -12.73
C SER A 34 -6.90 -13.32 -11.67
N ALA A 35 -6.66 -14.63 -11.61
CA ALA A 35 -5.68 -15.20 -10.68
C ALA A 35 -4.27 -14.65 -10.97
N ASP A 36 -3.87 -14.57 -12.24
CA ASP A 36 -2.56 -14.03 -12.63
C ASP A 36 -2.45 -12.54 -12.31
N GLY A 37 -3.54 -11.78 -12.46
CA GLY A 37 -3.59 -10.38 -12.04
C GLY A 37 -3.51 -10.20 -10.52
N ALA A 38 -4.14 -11.11 -9.76
CA ALA A 38 -4.07 -11.11 -8.30
C ALA A 38 -2.65 -11.41 -7.81
N GLU A 39 -1.92 -12.33 -8.45
CA GLU A 39 -0.54 -12.66 -8.09
C GLU A 39 0.44 -11.48 -8.22
N LEU A 40 0.13 -10.47 -9.04
CA LEU A 40 0.94 -9.24 -9.11
C LEU A 40 0.99 -8.49 -7.76
N LEU A 41 0.02 -8.73 -6.88
CA LEU A 41 -0.04 -8.15 -5.53
C LEU A 41 0.89 -8.85 -4.53
N HIS A 42 1.40 -10.04 -4.85
CA HIS A 42 2.18 -10.87 -3.96
C HIS A 42 3.62 -10.34 -3.78
N GLN A 43 3.74 -9.18 -3.14
CA GLN A 43 5.00 -8.47 -2.89
C GLN A 43 5.15 -8.13 -1.40
N PRO A 44 5.21 -9.14 -0.50
CA PRO A 44 5.18 -8.93 0.94
C PRO A 44 6.39 -8.17 1.48
N ASP A 45 7.54 -8.27 0.80
CA ASP A 45 8.77 -7.55 1.17
C ASP A 45 8.67 -6.05 0.90
N LEU A 46 7.89 -5.65 -0.11
CA LEU A 46 7.68 -4.24 -0.43
C LEU A 46 6.90 -3.52 0.69
N LEU A 47 5.94 -4.20 1.33
CA LEU A 47 5.22 -3.65 2.48
C LEU A 47 6.13 -3.51 3.69
N SER A 48 6.95 -4.53 3.97
CA SER A 48 7.96 -4.49 5.03
C SER A 48 8.96 -3.35 4.81
N TYR A 49 9.37 -3.12 3.56
CA TYR A 49 10.20 -1.98 3.17
C TYR A 49 9.54 -0.65 3.50
N PHE A 50 8.28 -0.43 3.06
CA PHE A 50 7.58 0.82 3.33
C PHE A 50 7.35 1.07 4.82
N GLN A 51 6.99 0.04 5.59
CA GLN A 51 6.88 0.15 7.05
C GLN A 51 8.21 0.59 7.69
N THR A 52 9.31 -0.03 7.30
CA THR A 52 10.65 0.34 7.79
C THR A 52 11.01 1.77 7.43
N ARG A 53 10.67 2.22 6.21
CA ARG A 53 10.92 3.60 5.76
C ARG A 53 10.09 4.61 6.55
N LEU A 54 8.81 4.36 6.78
CA LEU A 54 7.95 5.25 7.58
C LEU A 54 8.46 5.38 9.03
N GLN A 55 8.83 4.25 9.66
CA GLN A 55 9.40 4.24 11.01
C GLN A 55 10.72 5.03 11.12
N ALA A 56 11.52 5.07 10.04
CA ALA A 56 12.77 5.83 9.97
C ALA A 56 12.57 7.34 9.73
N MET A 57 11.31 7.82 9.62
CA MET A 57 10.99 9.23 9.40
C MET A 57 10.03 9.79 10.47
N PRO A 58 10.45 9.79 11.75
CA PRO A 58 9.60 10.22 12.86
C PRO A 58 9.21 11.71 12.80
N GLU A 59 9.79 12.50 11.91
CA GLU A 59 9.38 13.88 11.65
C GLU A 59 8.00 13.98 10.94
N PHE A 60 7.57 12.96 10.19
CA PHE A 60 6.28 12.96 9.49
C PHE A 60 5.17 12.36 10.37
N LYS A 61 4.74 13.10 11.41
CA LYS A 61 3.71 12.66 12.38
C LYS A 61 2.28 13.02 11.98
N LEU A 62 1.95 12.96 10.70
CA LEU A 62 0.60 13.29 10.23
C LEU A 62 -0.36 12.14 10.54
N PRO A 63 -1.63 12.41 10.92
CA PRO A 63 -2.62 11.35 11.15
C PRO A 63 -2.76 10.37 9.98
N ILE A 64 -2.66 10.87 8.73
CA ILE A 64 -2.71 10.06 7.53
C ILE A 64 -1.53 9.07 7.41
N ILE A 65 -0.34 9.43 7.89
CA ILE A 65 0.81 8.52 7.87
C ILE A 65 0.56 7.33 8.78
N ARG A 66 -0.01 7.56 9.97
CA ARG A 66 -0.38 6.48 10.89
C ARG A 66 -1.46 5.58 10.31
N GLU A 67 -2.46 6.14 9.65
CA GLU A 67 -3.49 5.36 8.96
C GLU A 67 -2.89 4.50 7.83
N ILE A 68 -1.89 5.01 7.12
CA ILE A 68 -1.15 4.24 6.11
C ILE A 68 -0.34 3.11 6.76
N GLU A 69 0.35 3.36 7.88
CA GLU A 69 1.08 2.31 8.62
C GLU A 69 0.15 1.17 9.06
N ASP A 70 -1.00 1.51 9.66
CA ASP A 70 -2.01 0.54 10.09
C ASP A 70 -2.55 -0.27 8.90
N ALA A 71 -2.79 0.39 7.77
CA ALA A 71 -3.24 -0.28 6.55
C ALA A 71 -2.17 -1.20 5.94
N LEU A 72 -0.88 -0.84 5.98
CA LEU A 72 0.20 -1.72 5.53
C LEU A 72 0.24 -3.00 6.36
N VAL A 73 0.00 -2.91 7.68
CA VAL A 73 -0.15 -4.07 8.57
C VAL A 73 -1.36 -4.91 8.17
N GLU A 74 -2.49 -4.27 7.84
CA GLU A 74 -3.71 -4.97 7.45
C GLU A 74 -3.61 -5.66 6.08
N VAL A 75 -2.93 -5.04 5.10
CA VAL A 75 -2.77 -5.57 3.74
C VAL A 75 -1.77 -6.73 3.70
N LYS A 76 -0.71 -6.70 4.51
CA LYS A 76 0.35 -7.73 4.49
C LYS A 76 -0.18 -9.17 4.52
N PRO A 77 -1.03 -9.62 5.45
CA PRO A 77 -1.53 -11.00 5.47
C PRO A 77 -2.48 -11.33 4.30
N LEU A 78 -2.97 -10.34 3.55
CA LEU A 78 -3.84 -10.55 2.39
C LEU A 78 -3.04 -10.88 1.13
N ILE A 79 -1.78 -10.43 1.07
CA ILE A 79 -0.85 -10.66 -0.04
C ILE A 79 0.21 -11.71 0.29
N ASP A 80 0.59 -11.86 1.57
CA ASP A 80 1.62 -12.79 2.05
C ASP A 80 0.99 -14.16 2.31
N VAL A 81 0.61 -14.83 1.21
CA VAL A 81 -0.12 -16.10 1.23
C VAL A 81 0.80 -17.32 1.05
N GLY A 82 2.13 -17.12 1.06
CA GLY A 82 3.12 -18.18 0.89
C GLY A 82 3.00 -18.84 -0.48
N SER A 83 2.82 -20.16 -0.52
CA SER A 83 2.62 -20.90 -1.78
C SER A 83 1.15 -20.95 -2.24
N ALA A 84 0.22 -20.40 -1.45
CA ALA A 84 -1.18 -20.32 -1.85
C ALA A 84 -1.42 -19.18 -2.84
N ARG A 85 -2.60 -19.16 -3.46
CA ARG A 85 -3.03 -18.10 -4.38
C ARG A 85 -3.83 -17.03 -3.65
N ILE A 86 -3.69 -15.79 -4.09
CA ILE A 86 -4.48 -14.67 -3.54
C ILE A 86 -5.95 -14.86 -3.94
N ARG A 87 -6.84 -14.84 -2.94
CA ARG A 87 -8.28 -15.08 -3.13
C ARG A 87 -9.02 -13.81 -3.59
N PRO A 88 -10.16 -13.93 -4.30
CA PRO A 88 -10.98 -12.79 -4.70
C PRO A 88 -11.36 -11.87 -3.52
N GLU A 89 -11.66 -12.46 -2.36
CA GLU A 89 -12.02 -11.70 -1.16
C GLU A 89 -10.85 -10.87 -0.63
N SER A 90 -9.62 -11.39 -0.73
CA SER A 90 -8.41 -10.65 -0.40
C SER A 90 -8.23 -9.46 -1.34
N VAL A 91 -8.38 -9.65 -2.65
CA VAL A 91 -8.27 -8.56 -3.64
C VAL A 91 -9.29 -7.46 -3.37
N LYS A 92 -10.55 -7.84 -3.11
CA LYS A 92 -11.61 -6.88 -2.78
C LYS A 92 -11.29 -6.09 -1.51
N LYS A 93 -10.83 -6.76 -0.46
CA LYS A 93 -10.45 -6.11 0.80
C LYS A 93 -9.28 -5.14 0.62
N ILE A 94 -8.26 -5.53 -0.15
CA ILE A 94 -7.13 -4.65 -0.48
C ILE A 94 -7.62 -3.40 -1.24
N ASN A 95 -8.54 -3.57 -2.20
CA ASN A 95 -9.13 -2.45 -2.92
C ASN A 95 -9.86 -1.48 -1.99
N GLU A 96 -10.66 -1.98 -1.06
CA GLU A 96 -11.40 -1.16 -0.09
C GLU A 96 -10.45 -0.34 0.79
N ILE A 97 -9.39 -0.98 1.32
CA ILE A 97 -8.37 -0.31 2.14
C ILE A 97 -7.68 0.80 1.36
N THR A 98 -7.17 0.48 0.16
CA THR A 98 -6.40 1.42 -0.66
C THR A 98 -7.25 2.56 -1.20
N THR A 99 -8.52 2.32 -1.55
CA THR A 99 -9.48 3.36 -1.95
C THR A 99 -9.75 4.33 -0.81
N ARG A 100 -10.01 3.82 0.41
CA ARG A 100 -10.23 4.66 1.60
C ARG A 100 -9.03 5.55 1.89
N LEU A 101 -7.82 5.00 1.82
CA LEU A 101 -6.58 5.78 1.98
C LEU A 101 -6.41 6.82 0.89
N GLY A 102 -6.67 6.47 -0.38
CA GLY A 102 -6.59 7.38 -1.52
C GLY A 102 -7.48 8.61 -1.32
N TYR A 103 -8.73 8.41 -0.88
CA TYR A 103 -9.61 9.53 -0.51
C TYR A 103 -9.02 10.35 0.65
N GLY A 104 -8.56 9.71 1.72
CA GLY A 104 -7.98 10.39 2.88
C GLY A 104 -6.75 11.24 2.57
N ILE A 105 -5.95 10.86 1.56
CA ILE A 105 -4.79 11.62 1.07
C ILE A 105 -5.24 12.86 0.29
N VAL A 106 -6.32 12.77 -0.51
CA VAL A 106 -6.77 13.85 -1.41
C VAL A 106 -7.68 14.86 -0.72
N THR A 107 -8.48 14.45 0.27
CA THR A 107 -9.55 15.30 0.86
C THR A 107 -9.17 15.97 2.19
N ARG A 108 -7.99 15.71 2.73
CA ARG A 108 -7.52 16.35 3.97
C ARG A 108 -6.70 17.60 3.60
N ASP A 109 -7.41 18.71 3.47
CA ASP A 109 -6.87 20.08 3.52
C ASP A 109 -6.51 20.49 4.96
#